data_AF-A0A523BV77-F1
#
_entry.id   AF-A0A523BV77-F1
#
_cell.length_a   1.000
_cell.length_b   1.000
_cell.length_c   1.000
_cell.angle_alpha   90.00
_cell.angle_beta   90.00
_cell.angle_gamma   90.00
#
_symmetry.space_group_name_H-M   'P 1'
#
loop_
_entity.id
_entity.type
_entity.pdbx_description
1 polymer ?
#
loop_
_entity_poly.entity_id
_entity_poly.type
_entity_poly.pdbx_seq_one_letter_code
_entity_poly.pdbx_strand_id
1 'polypeptide(L)'
;MMTFLNRYLKGEYVQVWSELLEYGESVRQEPILSDALAVSQETMARAKTNIERLIPRLTEIGFQFFAPEMVYGLPKQRDLNYLHELEEQVGLIPLSMQICYEKIGFVLLMGTHPEWKNYFTKDFLIDPLVILPIESGLEEFQQWQWRQETFGDKVTGGFQFPLSPDIYHKSNISGGDPYSIGLPNAAIDAPLIGERHNTTFVDYLRICFKWGGFPGFETCETYPREAISYLTEGLLPL
;
A
#
# COMPACT_ATOMS: atom_id res chain seq x y z
N MET A 1 -11.14 -26.69 14.98
CA MET A 1 -10.02 -25.73 15.06
C MET A 1 -10.55 -24.38 14.57
N MET A 2 -10.25 -23.26 15.23
CA MET A 2 -10.69 -21.96 14.70
C MET A 2 -9.81 -21.60 13.49
N THR A 3 -10.44 -21.13 12.41
CA THR A 3 -9.76 -20.65 11.21
C THR A 3 -9.07 -19.31 11.50
N PHE A 4 -8.04 -18.96 10.71
CA PHE A 4 -7.40 -17.65 10.71
C PHE A 4 -8.42 -16.52 10.55
N LEU A 5 -9.40 -16.65 9.65
CA LEU A 5 -10.46 -15.67 9.51
C LEU A 5 -11.25 -15.47 10.83
N ASN A 6 -11.62 -16.56 11.50
CA ASN A 6 -12.36 -16.47 12.76
C ASN A 6 -11.57 -15.75 13.86
N ARG A 7 -10.25 -15.96 13.91
CA ARG A 7 -9.34 -15.27 14.84
C ARG A 7 -9.17 -13.80 14.47
N TYR A 8 -8.99 -13.52 13.18
CA TYR A 8 -8.89 -12.16 12.65
C TYR A 8 -10.14 -11.36 12.99
N LEU A 9 -11.34 -11.90 12.74
CA LEU A 9 -12.61 -11.26 13.08
C LEU A 9 -12.78 -11.00 14.59
N LYS A 10 -12.10 -11.77 15.45
CA LYS A 10 -12.09 -11.61 16.91
C LYS A 10 -11.02 -10.64 17.43
N GLY A 11 -10.21 -10.04 16.56
CA GLY A 11 -9.26 -9.00 16.94
C GLY A 11 -7.78 -9.42 16.90
N GLU A 12 -7.47 -10.66 16.52
CA GLU A 12 -6.09 -11.14 16.41
C GLU A 12 -5.42 -10.70 15.10
N TYR A 13 -5.55 -9.40 14.76
CA TYR A 13 -5.22 -8.89 13.44
C TYR A 13 -3.73 -9.06 13.07
N VAL A 14 -2.84 -8.53 13.91
CA VAL A 14 -1.39 -8.60 13.70
C VAL A 14 -0.91 -10.04 13.82
N GLN A 15 -1.39 -10.78 14.83
CA GLN A 15 -0.99 -12.16 15.09
C GLN A 15 -1.33 -13.08 13.93
N VAL A 16 -2.54 -12.98 13.38
CA VAL A 16 -2.96 -13.78 12.21
C VAL A 16 -2.09 -13.48 11.00
N TRP A 17 -1.78 -12.21 10.71
CA TRP A 17 -0.90 -11.85 9.59
C TRP A 17 0.54 -12.34 9.81
N SER A 18 1.08 -12.22 11.02
CA SER A 18 2.41 -12.76 11.36
C SER A 18 2.48 -14.28 11.15
N GLU A 19 1.49 -15.03 11.62
CA GLU A 19 1.45 -16.49 11.43
C GLU A 19 1.28 -16.87 9.95
N LEU A 20 0.45 -16.15 9.19
CA LEU A 20 0.28 -16.41 7.76
C LEU A 20 1.56 -16.10 6.96
N LEU A 21 2.34 -15.10 7.38
CA LEU A 21 3.65 -14.79 6.82
C LEU A 21 4.66 -15.92 7.04
N GLU A 22 4.62 -16.61 8.19
CA GLU A 22 5.52 -17.73 8.50
C GLU A 22 5.33 -18.93 7.55
N TYR A 23 4.17 -19.09 6.91
CA TYR A 23 3.97 -20.11 5.88
C TYR A 23 4.76 -19.84 4.59
N GLY A 24 5.22 -18.61 4.36
CA GLY A 24 5.89 -18.21 3.12
C GLY A 24 5.07 -18.60 1.90
N GLU A 25 5.71 -19.24 0.91
CA GLU A 25 5.04 -19.70 -0.32
C GLU A 25 4.03 -20.83 -0.08
N SER A 26 4.15 -21.58 1.03
CA SER A 26 3.22 -22.67 1.34
C SER A 26 1.81 -22.16 1.66
N VAL A 27 1.64 -20.85 1.87
CA VAL A 27 0.32 -20.21 2.00
C VAL A 27 -0.53 -20.39 0.74
N ARG A 28 0.08 -20.69 -0.41
CA ARG A 28 -0.61 -20.98 -1.69
C ARG A 28 -1.19 -22.38 -1.78
N GLN A 29 -1.09 -23.19 -0.72
CA GLN A 29 -1.56 -24.57 -0.71
C GLN A 29 -2.72 -24.75 0.26
N GLU A 30 -3.69 -25.59 -0.10
CA GLU A 30 -4.74 -25.99 0.82
C GLU A 30 -4.18 -26.87 1.95
N PRO A 31 -4.72 -26.76 3.18
CA PRO A 31 -5.93 -26.03 3.56
C PRO A 31 -5.73 -24.54 3.92
N ILE A 32 -4.51 -24.01 3.77
CA ILE A 32 -4.17 -22.65 4.25
C ILE A 32 -4.66 -21.57 3.27
N LEU A 33 -4.55 -21.84 1.96
CA LEU A 33 -4.90 -20.89 0.91
C LEU A 33 -6.29 -20.28 1.07
N SER A 34 -7.32 -21.11 1.25
CA SER A 34 -8.70 -20.63 1.40
C SER A 34 -8.86 -19.65 2.57
N ASP A 35 -8.18 -19.90 3.69
CA ASP A 35 -8.27 -19.07 4.89
C ASP A 35 -7.42 -17.79 4.76
N ALA A 36 -6.23 -17.88 4.15
CA ALA A 36 -5.37 -16.75 3.83
C ALA A 36 -6.03 -15.76 2.85
N LEU A 37 -6.73 -16.28 1.83
CA LEU A 37 -7.54 -15.48 0.91
C LEU A 37 -8.65 -14.77 1.67
N ALA A 38 -9.36 -15.46 2.56
CA ALA A 38 -10.46 -14.86 3.32
C ALA A 38 -9.96 -13.74 4.27
N VAL A 39 -8.83 -13.94 4.94
CA VAL A 39 -8.18 -12.90 5.76
C VAL A 39 -7.77 -11.71 4.90
N SER A 40 -7.14 -11.96 3.74
CA SER A 40 -6.72 -10.89 2.82
C SER A 40 -7.91 -10.09 2.31
N GLN A 41 -9.01 -10.77 1.96
CA GLN A 41 -10.26 -10.14 1.50
C GLN A 41 -10.91 -9.27 2.58
N GLU A 42 -11.00 -9.76 3.81
CA GLU A 42 -11.52 -8.98 4.93
C GLU A 42 -10.62 -7.79 5.26
N THR A 43 -9.29 -7.98 5.26
CA THR A 43 -8.31 -6.90 5.50
C THR A 43 -8.46 -5.79 4.49
N MET A 44 -8.49 -6.11 3.19
CA MET A 44 -8.62 -5.10 2.14
C MET A 44 -10.03 -4.48 2.08
N ALA A 45 -11.07 -5.19 2.49
CA ALA A 45 -12.41 -4.60 2.65
C ALA A 45 -12.45 -3.53 3.76
N ARG A 46 -11.74 -3.77 4.87
CA ARG A 46 -11.57 -2.76 5.93
C ARG A 46 -10.70 -1.59 5.50
N ALA A 47 -9.59 -1.86 4.83
CA ALA A 47 -8.71 -0.81 4.29
C ALA A 47 -9.46 0.08 3.29
N LYS A 48 -10.25 -0.51 2.39
CA LYS A 48 -11.17 0.20 1.49
C LYS A 48 -12.13 1.11 2.26
N THR A 49 -12.79 0.58 3.29
CA THR A 49 -13.72 1.36 4.13
C THR A 49 -13.02 2.55 4.80
N ASN A 50 -11.78 2.36 5.24
CA ASN A 50 -10.97 3.42 5.83
C ASN A 50 -10.62 4.50 4.81
N ILE A 51 -10.17 4.11 3.62
CA ILE A 51 -9.85 5.03 2.51
C ILE A 51 -11.08 5.87 2.13
N GLU A 52 -12.22 5.21 1.92
CA GLU A 52 -13.48 5.88 1.55
C GLU A 52 -13.99 6.83 2.66
N ARG A 53 -13.62 6.59 3.92
CA ARG A 53 -13.92 7.49 5.03
C ARG A 53 -12.93 8.66 5.13
N LEU A 54 -11.65 8.42 4.88
CA LEU A 54 -10.61 9.43 4.98
C LEU A 54 -10.79 10.55 3.95
N ILE A 55 -11.08 10.20 2.69
CA ILE A 55 -11.16 11.15 1.58
C ILE A 55 -12.13 12.32 1.85
N PRO A 56 -13.42 12.10 2.19
CA PRO A 56 -14.33 13.21 2.48
C PRO A 56 -13.91 14.02 3.71
N ARG A 57 -13.35 13.38 4.74
CA ARG A 57 -12.84 14.08 5.93
C ARG A 57 -11.65 14.98 5.62
N LEU A 58 -10.77 14.54 4.72
CA LEU A 58 -9.65 15.36 4.25
C LEU A 58 -10.17 16.62 3.55
N THR A 59 -11.17 16.50 2.69
CA THR A 59 -11.83 17.66 2.08
C THR A 59 -12.45 18.58 3.15
N GLU A 60 -13.12 18.01 4.15
CA GLU A 60 -13.80 18.77 5.21
C GLU A 60 -12.84 19.60 6.07
N ILE A 61 -11.67 19.05 6.42
CA ILE A 61 -10.66 19.81 7.17
C ILE A 61 -9.94 20.85 6.29
N GLY A 62 -10.11 20.82 4.96
CA GLY A 62 -9.50 21.79 4.04
C GLY A 62 -8.21 21.28 3.38
N PHE A 63 -7.99 19.96 3.34
CA PHE A 63 -6.90 19.36 2.58
C PHE A 63 -7.12 19.58 1.07
N GLN A 64 -6.06 19.98 0.37
CA GLN A 64 -6.04 20.28 -1.05
C GLN A 64 -5.28 19.18 -1.79
N PHE A 65 -6.02 18.26 -2.40
CA PHE A 65 -5.43 17.20 -3.21
C PHE A 65 -4.68 17.77 -4.43
N PHE A 66 -3.55 17.15 -4.77
CA PHE A 66 -2.76 17.52 -5.95
C PHE A 66 -3.52 17.23 -7.26
N ALA A 67 -4.22 16.09 -7.32
CA ALA A 67 -5.07 15.70 -8.44
C ALA A 67 -6.46 15.28 -7.90
N PRO A 68 -7.37 16.23 -7.61
CA PRO A 68 -8.67 15.97 -6.97
C PRO A 68 -9.55 14.95 -7.71
N GLU A 69 -9.38 14.83 -9.03
CA GLU A 69 -10.09 13.88 -9.90
C GLU A 69 -9.50 12.47 -9.90
N MET A 70 -8.32 12.28 -9.30
CA MET A 70 -7.57 11.01 -9.27
C MET A 70 -7.20 10.59 -7.83
N VAL A 71 -7.94 11.05 -6.81
CA VAL A 71 -7.61 10.72 -5.40
C VAL A 71 -7.80 9.23 -5.10
N TYR A 72 -8.83 8.60 -5.69
CA TYR A 72 -9.18 7.21 -5.45
C TYR A 72 -9.98 6.66 -6.62
N GLY A 73 -9.66 5.45 -7.06
CA GLY A 73 -10.40 4.78 -8.12
C GLY A 73 -10.53 3.28 -7.86
N LEU A 74 -11.78 2.84 -7.79
CA LEU A 74 -12.11 1.41 -7.75
C LEU A 74 -11.61 0.71 -9.02
N PRO A 75 -11.16 -0.54 -8.90
CA PRO A 75 -10.66 -1.29 -10.04
C PRO A 75 -11.76 -1.51 -11.07
N LYS A 76 -11.41 -1.31 -12.32
CA LYS A 76 -12.22 -1.61 -13.50
C LYS A 76 -11.74 -2.92 -14.10
N GLN A 77 -12.53 -3.47 -15.02
CA GLN A 77 -12.14 -4.70 -15.73
C GLN A 77 -10.77 -4.57 -16.41
N ARG A 78 -10.41 -3.39 -16.91
CA ARG A 78 -9.09 -3.12 -17.49
C ARG A 78 -7.96 -3.34 -16.48
N ASP A 79 -8.14 -2.89 -15.24
CA ASP A 79 -7.14 -3.03 -14.17
C ASP A 79 -6.95 -4.50 -13.78
N LEU A 80 -8.04 -5.29 -13.75
CA LEU A 80 -7.96 -6.73 -13.52
C LEU A 80 -7.23 -7.46 -14.66
N ASN A 81 -7.38 -7.00 -15.90
CA ASN A 81 -6.63 -7.55 -17.03
C ASN A 81 -5.13 -7.23 -16.91
N TYR A 82 -4.77 -6.01 -16.51
CA TYR A 82 -3.36 -5.66 -16.26
C TYR A 82 -2.76 -6.44 -15.09
N LEU A 83 -3.54 -6.69 -14.04
CA LEU A 83 -3.11 -7.54 -12.93
C LEU A 83 -2.79 -8.96 -13.41
N HIS A 84 -3.68 -9.57 -14.20
CA HIS A 84 -3.46 -10.89 -14.79
C HIS A 84 -2.25 -10.90 -15.73
N GLU A 85 -2.13 -9.90 -16.61
CA GLU A 85 -0.99 -9.77 -17.52
C GLU A 85 0.34 -9.64 -16.76
N LEU A 86 0.35 -8.90 -15.65
CA LEU A 86 1.53 -8.80 -14.79
C LEU A 86 1.88 -10.18 -14.20
N GLU A 87 0.92 -10.90 -13.60
CA GLU A 87 1.16 -12.21 -13.01
C GLU A 87 1.60 -13.27 -14.04
N GLU A 88 1.07 -13.21 -15.26
CA GLU A 88 1.50 -14.10 -16.36
C GLU A 88 2.97 -13.88 -16.74
N GLN A 89 3.45 -12.63 -16.67
CA GLN A 89 4.81 -12.29 -17.09
C GLN A 89 5.84 -12.36 -15.95
N VAL A 90 5.47 -11.94 -14.73
CA VAL A 90 6.39 -11.89 -13.59
C VAL A 90 6.35 -13.16 -12.74
N GLY A 91 5.21 -13.85 -12.72
CA GLY A 91 4.87 -14.90 -11.76
C GLY A 91 3.95 -14.40 -10.65
N LEU A 92 3.74 -15.24 -9.62
CA LEU A 92 2.83 -14.91 -8.52
C LEU A 92 3.26 -13.63 -7.79
N ILE A 93 2.31 -12.77 -7.47
CA ILE A 93 2.50 -11.60 -6.59
C ILE A 93 1.88 -11.85 -5.21
N PRO A 94 2.26 -11.13 -4.13
CA PRO A 94 1.72 -11.37 -2.80
C PRO A 94 0.19 -11.28 -2.75
N LEU A 95 -0.45 -12.13 -1.92
CA LEU A 95 -1.92 -12.13 -1.80
C LEU A 95 -2.47 -10.76 -1.39
N SER A 96 -1.76 -10.05 -0.50
CA SER A 96 -2.10 -8.69 -0.08
C SER A 96 -2.19 -7.73 -1.26
N MET A 97 -1.24 -7.78 -2.20
CA MET A 97 -1.24 -6.96 -3.41
C MET A 97 -2.35 -7.35 -4.35
N GLN A 98 -2.50 -8.65 -4.64
CA GLN A 98 -3.54 -9.16 -5.52
C GLN A 98 -4.92 -8.67 -5.06
N ILE A 99 -5.26 -8.94 -3.80
CA ILE A 99 -6.56 -8.58 -3.25
C ILE A 99 -6.72 -7.05 -3.11
N CYS A 100 -5.63 -6.30 -2.88
CA CYS A 100 -5.67 -4.85 -2.91
C CYS A 100 -6.06 -4.33 -4.29
N TYR A 101 -5.43 -4.80 -5.36
CA TYR A 101 -5.79 -4.38 -6.73
C TYR A 101 -7.18 -4.86 -7.16
N GLU A 102 -7.66 -5.99 -6.65
CA GLU A 102 -9.02 -6.47 -6.91
C GLU A 102 -10.13 -5.69 -6.18
N LYS A 103 -9.83 -5.07 -5.02
CA LYS A 103 -10.85 -4.41 -4.17
C LYS A 103 -10.71 -2.89 -4.07
N ILE A 104 -9.48 -2.40 -4.02
CA ILE A 104 -9.14 -1.00 -3.75
C ILE A 104 -8.79 -0.29 -5.07
N GLY A 105 -7.97 -0.90 -5.91
CA GLY A 105 -7.46 -0.28 -7.14
C GLY A 105 -6.27 0.63 -6.82
N PHE A 106 -6.45 1.95 -6.91
CA PHE A 106 -5.39 2.93 -6.61
C PHE A 106 -5.84 3.98 -5.59
N VAL A 107 -4.89 4.59 -4.89
CA VAL A 107 -5.10 5.67 -3.91
C VAL A 107 -4.01 6.71 -4.10
N LEU A 108 -4.33 8.00 -4.23
CA LEU A 108 -3.37 9.08 -4.40
C LEU A 108 -3.69 10.24 -3.43
N LEU A 109 -3.36 10.11 -2.14
CA LEU A 109 -3.62 11.17 -1.15
C LEU A 109 -2.60 12.33 -1.18
N MET A 110 -1.84 12.47 -2.26
CA MET A 110 -0.89 13.57 -2.44
C MET A 110 -1.61 14.91 -2.45
N GLY A 111 -1.03 15.90 -1.77
CA GLY A 111 -1.64 17.22 -1.62
C GLY A 111 -1.02 18.01 -0.48
N THR A 112 -1.66 19.12 -0.13
CA THR A 112 -1.21 20.00 0.94
C THR A 112 -2.40 20.51 1.76
N HIS A 113 -2.13 20.96 2.98
CA HIS A 113 -3.14 21.66 3.79
C HIS A 113 -2.60 23.04 4.17
N PRO A 114 -3.36 24.14 3.97
CA PRO A 114 -2.87 25.50 4.20
C PRO A 114 -2.32 25.76 5.61
N GLU A 115 -2.89 25.11 6.62
CA GLU A 115 -2.45 25.23 8.00
C GLU A 115 -1.34 24.25 8.39
N TRP A 116 -1.04 23.27 7.54
CA TRP A 116 0.04 22.30 7.78
C TRP A 116 1.38 22.79 7.21
N LYS A 117 1.46 24.03 6.72
CA LYS A 117 2.66 24.63 6.10
C LYS A 117 3.93 24.55 6.95
N ASN A 118 3.78 24.50 8.28
CA ASN A 118 4.92 24.34 9.20
C ASN A 118 5.48 22.90 9.24
N TYR A 119 4.82 21.94 8.58
CA TYR A 119 5.18 20.53 8.52
C TYR A 119 5.72 20.11 7.13
N PHE A 120 6.02 21.07 6.25
CA PHE A 120 6.62 20.85 4.92
C PHE A 120 8.01 21.51 4.85
N THR A 121 8.88 21.19 5.80
CA THR A 121 10.30 21.59 5.70
C THR A 121 11.09 20.48 5.01
N LYS A 122 12.30 20.76 4.52
CA LYS A 122 13.21 19.70 4.02
C LYS A 122 13.40 18.55 5.02
N ASP A 123 13.19 18.81 6.31
CA ASP A 123 13.36 17.85 7.40
C ASP A 123 12.06 17.12 7.79
N PHE A 124 10.89 17.52 7.26
CA PHE A 124 9.59 16.95 7.64
C PHE A 124 8.69 16.82 6.42
N LEU A 125 8.33 15.59 6.10
CA LEU A 125 7.45 15.22 4.99
C LEU A 125 6.34 14.33 5.54
N ILE A 126 5.10 14.64 5.19
CA ILE A 126 3.89 14.00 5.77
C ILE A 126 3.60 12.62 5.17
N ASP A 127 4.29 12.26 4.09
CA ASP A 127 4.26 10.94 3.45
C ASP A 127 2.84 10.39 3.19
N PRO A 128 2.00 11.06 2.37
CA PRO A 128 0.62 10.63 2.16
C PRO A 128 0.54 9.19 1.62
N LEU A 129 -0.53 8.48 2.00
CA LEU A 129 -0.83 7.16 1.46
C LEU A 129 -1.01 7.26 -0.06
N VAL A 130 -0.15 6.52 -0.77
CA VAL A 130 -0.23 6.32 -2.20
C VAL A 130 -0.17 4.82 -2.48
N ILE A 131 -1.03 4.36 -3.39
CA ILE A 131 -1.00 3.06 -4.05
C ILE A 131 -1.16 3.37 -5.53
N LEU A 132 -0.10 3.17 -6.31
CA LEU A 132 -0.10 3.46 -7.74
C LEU A 132 -1.03 2.50 -8.49
N PRO A 133 -1.67 2.94 -9.59
CA PRO A 133 -2.44 2.05 -10.46
C PRO A 133 -1.60 0.85 -10.93
N ILE A 134 -2.24 -0.30 -11.07
CA ILE A 134 -1.58 -1.53 -11.54
C ILE A 134 -0.94 -1.36 -12.92
N GLU A 135 -1.52 -0.52 -13.78
CA GLU A 135 -0.98 -0.15 -15.10
C GLU A 135 0.45 0.41 -14.99
N SER A 136 0.71 1.29 -14.02
CA SER A 136 2.05 1.86 -13.80
C SER A 136 3.09 0.80 -13.44
N GLY A 137 2.69 -0.22 -12.69
CA GLY A 137 3.56 -1.33 -12.35
C GLY A 137 3.85 -2.25 -13.54
N LEU A 138 2.87 -2.47 -14.42
CA LEU A 138 3.06 -3.21 -15.67
C LEU A 138 3.98 -2.45 -16.65
N GLU A 139 3.81 -1.14 -16.77
CA GLU A 139 4.71 -0.29 -17.56
C GLU A 139 6.16 -0.33 -17.04
N GLU A 140 6.35 -0.28 -15.72
CA GLU A 140 7.68 -0.41 -15.11
C GLU A 140 8.28 -1.81 -15.34
N PHE A 141 7.46 -2.86 -15.31
CA PHE A 141 7.90 -4.21 -15.63
C PHE A 141 8.41 -4.33 -17.06
N GLN A 142 7.70 -3.78 -18.04
CA GLN A 142 8.12 -3.75 -19.44
C GLN A 142 9.46 -3.00 -19.62
N GLN A 143 9.64 -1.88 -18.91
CA GLN A 143 10.91 -1.14 -18.91
C GLN A 143 12.03 -1.93 -18.23
N TRP A 144 11.74 -2.63 -17.14
CA TRP A 144 12.68 -3.53 -16.48
C TRP A 144 13.10 -4.68 -17.40
N GLN A 145 12.16 -5.32 -18.11
CA GLN A 145 12.47 -6.37 -19.09
C GLN A 145 13.39 -5.86 -20.20
N TRP A 146 13.09 -4.70 -20.77
CA TRP A 146 13.96 -4.09 -21.78
C TRP A 146 15.38 -3.82 -21.23
N ARG A 147 15.49 -3.33 -19.98
CA ARG A 147 16.79 -3.14 -19.31
C ARG A 147 17.51 -4.47 -19.10
N GLN A 148 16.80 -5.51 -18.67
CA GLN A 148 17.35 -6.86 -18.51
C GLN A 148 17.93 -7.37 -19.84
N GLU A 149 17.18 -7.27 -20.93
CA GLU A 149 17.62 -7.71 -22.26
C GLU A 149 18.83 -6.91 -22.78
N THR A 150 18.89 -5.62 -22.46
CA THR A 150 19.92 -4.71 -22.96
C THR A 150 21.22 -4.78 -22.15
N PHE A 151 21.12 -4.88 -20.83
CA PHE A 151 22.25 -4.73 -19.91
C PHE A 151 22.60 -6.00 -19.12
N GLY A 152 21.70 -7.00 -19.10
CA GLY A 152 21.85 -8.27 -18.41
C GLY A 152 21.58 -8.22 -16.91
N ASP A 153 21.25 -9.38 -16.34
CA ASP A 153 20.76 -9.55 -14.97
C ASP A 153 21.64 -8.94 -13.88
N LYS A 154 22.97 -8.97 -14.05
CA LYS A 154 23.91 -8.44 -13.06
C LYS A 154 23.79 -6.92 -12.89
N VAL A 155 23.37 -6.22 -13.93
CA VAL A 155 23.21 -4.77 -13.92
C VAL A 155 21.78 -4.40 -13.50
N THR A 156 20.78 -5.13 -13.99
CA THR A 156 19.38 -4.77 -13.78
C THR A 156 18.80 -5.27 -12.46
N GLY A 157 19.28 -6.41 -11.95
CA GLY A 157 18.77 -7.02 -10.72
C GLY A 157 17.34 -7.55 -10.84
N GLY A 158 16.78 -8.04 -9.74
CA GLY A 158 15.40 -8.53 -9.68
C GLY A 158 14.38 -7.39 -9.81
N PHE A 159 13.20 -7.68 -10.37
CA PHE A 159 12.17 -6.68 -10.57
C PHE A 159 11.63 -6.15 -9.23
N GLN A 160 11.59 -4.83 -9.09
CA GLN A 160 11.04 -4.11 -7.96
C GLN A 160 9.77 -3.40 -8.42
N PHE A 161 8.61 -3.95 -8.06
CA PHE A 161 7.32 -3.37 -8.43
C PHE A 161 7.10 -2.06 -7.66
N PRO A 162 6.90 -0.92 -8.34
CA PRO A 162 6.71 0.37 -7.69
C PRO A 162 5.28 0.46 -7.13
N LEU A 163 5.11 0.19 -5.84
CA LEU A 163 3.81 0.30 -5.17
C LEU A 163 3.41 1.76 -4.94
N SER A 164 4.38 2.59 -4.58
CA SER A 164 4.18 4.00 -4.24
C SER A 164 5.43 4.80 -4.58
N PRO A 165 5.33 6.09 -4.96
CA PRO A 165 6.49 6.98 -4.96
C PRO A 165 7.12 7.04 -3.56
N ASP A 166 8.36 7.51 -3.48
CA ASP A 166 9.00 7.78 -2.18
C ASP A 166 8.41 9.05 -1.51
N ILE A 167 8.79 9.24 -0.26
CA ILE A 167 8.34 10.37 0.57
C ILE A 167 8.64 11.75 -0.07
N TYR A 168 9.74 11.86 -0.81
CA TYR A 168 10.18 13.10 -1.47
C TYR A 168 9.31 13.41 -2.69
N HIS A 169 9.11 12.45 -3.60
CA HIS A 169 8.25 12.65 -4.77
C HIS A 169 6.81 12.92 -4.39
N LYS A 170 6.28 12.27 -3.34
CA LYS A 170 4.95 12.59 -2.78
C LYS A 170 4.82 14.03 -2.30
N SER A 171 5.95 14.68 -2.01
CA SER A 171 6.04 16.08 -1.57
C SER A 171 6.53 17.01 -2.68
N ASN A 172 6.56 16.55 -3.94
CA ASN A 172 7.06 17.29 -5.11
C ASN A 172 8.53 17.75 -4.96
N ILE A 173 9.35 16.93 -4.31
CA ILE A 173 10.79 17.09 -4.17
C ILE A 173 11.46 15.96 -4.96
N SER A 174 12.57 16.25 -5.64
CA SER A 174 13.38 15.20 -6.28
C SER A 174 13.79 14.16 -5.24
N GLY A 175 13.36 12.92 -5.44
CA GLY A 175 13.54 11.83 -4.49
C GLY A 175 14.52 10.76 -4.96
N GLY A 176 14.48 9.63 -4.26
CA GLY A 176 15.12 8.37 -4.62
C GLY A 176 14.12 7.38 -5.21
N ASP A 177 14.45 6.10 -5.08
CA ASP A 177 13.67 4.99 -5.60
C ASP A 177 12.30 4.85 -4.89
N PRO A 178 11.26 4.40 -5.61
CA PRO A 178 9.92 4.24 -5.06
C PRO A 178 9.85 3.20 -3.93
N TYR A 179 8.80 3.28 -3.11
CA TYR A 179 8.42 2.20 -2.21
C TYR A 179 7.97 1.00 -3.04
N SER A 180 8.68 -0.11 -2.90
CA SER A 180 8.62 -1.19 -3.88
C SER A 180 8.49 -2.56 -3.23
N ILE A 181 7.93 -3.51 -3.98
CA ILE A 181 7.86 -4.92 -3.59
C ILE A 181 8.65 -5.74 -4.61
N GLY A 182 9.57 -6.57 -4.14
CA GLY A 182 10.30 -7.49 -5.00
C GLY A 182 9.38 -8.59 -5.55
N LEU A 183 9.38 -8.75 -6.87
CA LEU A 183 8.57 -9.75 -7.56
C LEU A 183 9.43 -10.69 -8.44
N PRO A 184 9.00 -11.95 -8.65
CA PRO A 184 7.80 -12.59 -8.08
C PRO A 184 7.91 -12.87 -6.58
N ASN A 185 6.75 -12.98 -5.92
CA ASN A 185 6.65 -13.34 -4.51
C ASN A 185 5.31 -14.03 -4.22
N ALA A 186 5.35 -15.31 -3.86
CA ALA A 186 4.14 -16.12 -3.66
C ALA A 186 3.57 -16.06 -2.22
N ALA A 187 4.19 -15.33 -1.30
CA ALA A 187 3.75 -15.22 0.09
C ALA A 187 2.42 -14.44 0.23
N ILE A 188 1.91 -14.35 1.47
CA ILE A 188 0.69 -13.59 1.75
C ILE A 188 0.93 -12.07 1.69
N ASP A 189 2.13 -11.64 2.08
CA ASP A 189 2.58 -10.25 2.05
C ASP A 189 4.09 -10.20 1.77
N ALA A 190 4.63 -9.01 1.51
CA ALA A 190 6.04 -8.84 1.21
C ALA A 190 6.64 -7.60 1.89
N PRO A 191 7.97 -7.59 2.15
CA PRO A 191 8.67 -6.39 2.58
C PRO A 191 8.45 -5.22 1.60
N LEU A 192 8.11 -4.05 2.15
CA LEU A 192 7.99 -2.81 1.41
C LEU A 192 9.35 -2.09 1.41
N ILE A 193 10.11 -2.31 0.35
CA ILE A 193 11.48 -1.83 0.17
C ILE A 193 11.47 -0.32 -0.06
N GLY A 194 12.41 0.40 0.55
CA GLY A 194 12.52 1.86 0.43
C GLY A 194 11.66 2.64 1.43
N GLU A 195 10.72 1.98 2.10
CA GLU A 195 9.91 2.55 3.17
C GLU A 195 10.67 2.48 4.51
N ARG A 196 10.58 3.52 5.35
CA ARG A 196 11.48 3.74 6.50
C ARG A 196 11.24 2.80 7.68
N HIS A 197 10.05 2.21 7.83
CA HIS A 197 9.72 1.35 8.97
C HIS A 197 10.22 -0.09 8.78
N ASN A 198 10.77 -0.42 7.61
CA ASN A 198 11.29 -1.75 7.28
C ASN A 198 10.24 -2.84 7.55
N THR A 199 9.06 -2.65 6.97
CA THR A 199 7.84 -3.40 7.28
C THR A 199 7.23 -4.03 6.02
N THR A 200 6.06 -4.67 6.14
CA THR A 200 5.33 -5.24 4.98
C THR A 200 4.24 -4.28 4.49
N PHE A 201 3.63 -4.57 3.33
CA PHE A 201 2.58 -3.71 2.80
C PHE A 201 1.37 -3.56 3.73
N VAL A 202 0.88 -4.64 4.35
CA VAL A 202 -0.27 -4.55 5.25
C VAL A 202 0.07 -3.81 6.54
N ASP A 203 1.27 -4.01 7.08
CA ASP A 203 1.73 -3.22 8.23
C ASP A 203 1.91 -1.74 7.88
N TYR A 204 2.40 -1.43 6.67
CA TYR A 204 2.44 -0.06 6.18
C TYR A 204 1.04 0.57 6.13
N LEU A 205 0.02 -0.16 5.65
CA LEU A 205 -1.38 0.32 5.72
C LEU A 205 -1.84 0.58 7.16
N ARG A 206 -1.48 -0.28 8.13
CA ARG A 206 -1.77 -0.04 9.55
C ARG A 206 -1.16 1.27 10.04
N ILE A 207 0.11 1.53 9.70
CA ILE A 207 0.81 2.77 10.06
C ILE A 207 0.12 3.97 9.38
N CYS A 208 -0.22 3.88 8.09
CA CYS A 208 -0.95 4.93 7.42
C CYS A 208 -2.28 5.25 8.13
N PHE A 209 -3.09 4.24 8.44
CA PHE A 209 -4.38 4.46 9.09
C PHE A 209 -4.26 4.94 10.55
N LYS A 210 -3.20 4.57 11.26
CA LYS A 210 -2.87 5.13 12.59
C LYS A 210 -2.62 6.64 12.53
N TRP A 211 -2.19 7.16 11.39
CA TRP A 211 -1.89 8.58 11.16
C TRP A 211 -2.82 9.24 10.14
N GLY A 212 -4.04 8.73 9.99
CA GLY A 212 -5.06 9.35 9.12
C GLY A 212 -4.69 9.40 7.63
N GLY A 213 -3.81 8.51 7.18
CA GLY A 213 -3.25 8.47 5.83
C GLY A 213 -1.88 9.13 5.68
N PHE A 214 -1.26 9.63 6.76
CA PHE A 214 -0.02 10.42 6.72
C PHE A 214 1.03 9.89 7.72
N PRO A 215 1.63 8.71 7.45
CA PRO A 215 2.64 8.10 8.33
C PRO A 215 3.81 9.04 8.66
N GLY A 216 4.11 10.04 7.83
CA GLY A 216 5.14 11.04 8.08
C GLY A 216 5.00 11.77 9.42
N PHE A 217 3.78 11.93 9.94
CA PHE A 217 3.54 12.57 11.25
C PHE A 217 4.09 11.79 12.44
N GLU A 218 4.41 10.50 12.31
CA GLU A 218 4.99 9.72 13.41
C GLU A 218 6.33 10.28 13.92
N THR A 219 7.10 10.89 13.03
CA THR A 219 8.41 11.47 13.34
C THR A 219 8.34 12.94 13.73
N CYS A 220 7.15 13.53 13.79
CA CYS A 220 6.96 14.94 14.10
C CYS A 220 6.69 15.13 15.61
N GLU A 221 7.52 15.93 16.28
CA GLU A 221 7.29 16.31 17.70
C GLU A 221 5.96 17.08 17.87
N THR A 222 5.65 17.92 16.89
CA THR A 222 4.38 18.65 16.81
C THR A 222 3.68 18.30 15.49
N TYR A 223 2.38 18.01 15.56
CA TYR A 223 1.53 17.66 14.42
C TYR A 223 0.08 18.10 14.74
N PRO A 224 -0.82 18.21 13.75
CA PRO A 224 -2.18 18.71 13.98
C PRO A 224 -3.05 17.64 14.68
N ARG A 225 -2.91 17.52 16.00
CA ARG A 225 -3.51 16.44 16.81
C ARG A 225 -5.02 16.32 16.64
N GLU A 226 -5.74 17.43 16.61
CA GLU A 226 -7.20 17.44 16.43
C GLU A 226 -7.60 16.90 15.04
N ALA A 227 -6.89 17.32 13.99
CA ALA A 227 -7.12 16.81 12.64
C ALA A 227 -6.80 15.32 12.54
N ILE A 228 -5.67 14.85 13.10
CA ILE A 228 -5.33 13.42 13.10
C ILE A 228 -6.34 12.62 13.92
N SER A 229 -6.78 13.11 15.08
CA SER A 229 -7.84 12.46 15.86
C SER A 229 -9.14 12.34 15.06
N TYR A 230 -9.54 13.39 14.34
CA TYR A 230 -10.72 13.38 13.49
C TYR A 230 -10.60 12.40 12.32
N LEU A 231 -9.45 12.40 11.63
CA LEU A 231 -9.19 11.52 10.50
C LEU A 231 -9.21 10.03 10.92
N THR A 232 -8.63 9.72 12.07
CA THR A 232 -8.51 8.35 12.59
C THR A 232 -9.76 7.82 13.30
N GLU A 233 -10.72 8.69 13.61
CA GLU A 233 -11.91 8.33 14.38
C GLU A 233 -12.74 7.24 13.67
N GLY A 234 -12.87 6.10 14.34
CA GLY A 234 -13.71 4.99 13.88
C GLY A 234 -13.15 4.22 12.66
N LEU A 235 -11.89 4.45 12.27
CA LEU A 235 -11.24 3.60 11.28
C LEU A 235 -11.19 2.16 11.78
N LEU A 236 -11.40 1.22 10.87
CA LEU A 236 -11.41 -0.21 11.16
C LEU A 236 -9.96 -0.71 11.31
N PRO A 237 -9.67 -1.55 12.31
CA PRO A 237 -8.36 -2.15 12.47
C PRO A 237 -8.08 -3.20 11.40
N LEU A 238 -6.81 -3.28 10.99
CA LEU A 238 -6.27 -4.25 10.03
C LEU A 238 -5.32 -5.22 10.69
#